data_AF-A0AAV2S4Z3-F1
#
_entry.id   AF-A0AAV2S4Z3-F1
#
_cell.length_a   1.000
_cell.length_b   1.000
_cell.length_c   1.000
_cell.angle_alpha   90.00
_cell.angle_beta   90.00
_cell.angle_gamma   90.00
#
_symmetry.space_group_name_H-M   'P 1'
#
loop_
_entity.id
_entity.type
_entity.pdbx_description
1 polymer ?
#
loop_
_entity_poly.entity_id
_entity_poly.type
_entity_poly.pdbx_seq_one_letter_code
_entity_poly.pdbx_strand_id
1 'polypeptide(L)'
;MNNLQCIARSLASLSLNPVVPRSTSRVISIQVRNLNIHYVDQPKPGDTKNLRFKVHYPEDGKYTVKPLKMTKLAGRDPDTGRLIVGTLGGGHKRNYRWIDWDRTGPKDDSYLEERVIHIQYDPNRSSRIALVASGTKMRYNFI
;
A
#
# COMPACT_ATOMS: atom_id res chain seq x y z
N MET A 1 -33.00 58.50 46.66
CA MET A 1 -31.79 58.33 45.84
C MET A 1 -31.93 57.05 45.04
N ASN A 2 -31.88 57.19 43.72
CA ASN A 2 -31.43 56.23 42.71
C ASN A 2 -32.36 55.10 42.23
N ASN A 3 -32.84 55.32 41.01
CA ASN A 3 -32.64 54.47 39.83
C ASN A 3 -33.19 53.06 39.85
N LEU A 4 -34.48 52.91 39.54
CA LEU A 4 -34.98 51.70 38.86
C LEU A 4 -36.00 52.08 37.76
N GLN A 5 -35.61 53.01 36.87
CA GLN A 5 -36.18 53.12 35.53
C GLN A 5 -35.30 52.35 34.55
N CYS A 6 -35.40 51.03 34.56
CA CYS A 6 -34.97 50.16 33.46
C CYS A 6 -35.65 48.81 33.70
N ILE A 7 -35.95 48.04 32.66
CA ILE A 7 -36.60 46.71 32.70
C ILE A 7 -38.14 46.71 32.50
N ALA A 8 -38.76 47.84 32.16
CA ALA A 8 -40.11 47.86 31.53
C ALA A 8 -40.04 47.79 29.99
N ARG A 9 -39.18 46.93 29.44
CA ARG A 9 -39.20 46.52 28.03
C ARG A 9 -38.89 45.03 27.98
N SER A 10 -39.76 44.27 27.33
CA SER A 10 -39.70 42.84 27.04
C SER A 10 -40.41 41.86 27.99
N LEU A 11 -41.53 42.27 28.61
CA LEU A 11 -42.65 41.34 28.83
C LEU A 11 -43.34 41.01 27.49
N ALA A 12 -42.59 40.45 26.55
CA ALA A 12 -43.11 39.95 25.29
C ALA A 12 -42.44 38.59 25.03
N SER A 13 -43.27 37.55 24.97
CA SER A 13 -42.95 36.14 24.75
C SER A 13 -42.38 35.35 25.93
N LEU A 14 -43.17 35.27 26.99
CA LEU A 14 -43.26 34.04 27.79
C LEU A 14 -43.71 32.91 26.85
N SER A 15 -42.76 32.15 26.30
CA SER A 15 -43.03 30.80 25.81
C SER A 15 -42.39 29.83 26.80
N LEU A 16 -43.22 29.02 27.43
CA LEU A 16 -42.78 27.93 28.28
C LEU A 16 -42.14 26.86 27.39
N ASN A 17 -40.83 26.94 27.20
CA ASN A 17 -40.09 25.83 26.60
C ASN A 17 -40.07 24.68 27.61
N PRO A 18 -40.47 23.46 27.24
CA PRO A 18 -40.38 22.32 28.15
C PRO A 18 -38.91 22.07 28.49
N VAL A 19 -38.64 21.95 29.79
CA VAL A 19 -37.33 21.55 30.31
C VAL A 19 -37.08 20.10 29.87
N VAL A 20 -36.25 19.92 28.83
CA VAL A 20 -35.73 18.60 28.48
C VAL A 20 -34.68 18.22 29.53
N PRO A 21 -34.80 17.07 30.21
CA PRO A 21 -33.80 16.63 31.18
C PRO A 21 -32.46 16.42 30.45
N ARG A 22 -31.41 17.04 31.01
CA ARG A 22 -30.04 16.91 30.54
C ARG A 22 -29.54 15.49 30.82
N SER A 23 -29.88 14.56 29.92
CA SER A 23 -29.24 13.25 29.85
C SER A 23 -27.75 13.47 29.60
N THR A 24 -26.94 13.16 30.60
CA THR A 24 -25.48 13.11 30.50
C THR A 24 -25.07 11.86 29.73
N SER A 25 -25.27 11.89 28.42
CA SER A 25 -24.51 11.08 27.49
C SER A 25 -23.91 12.02 26.46
N ARG A 26 -22.66 12.42 26.67
CA ARG A 26 -21.85 13.00 25.60
C ARG A 26 -21.64 11.90 24.56
N VAL A 27 -22.57 11.76 23.63
CA VAL A 27 -22.28 11.12 22.35
C VAL A 27 -21.35 12.09 21.64
N ILE A 28 -20.05 11.90 21.83
CA ILE A 28 -19.05 12.50 20.96
C ILE A 28 -19.26 11.81 19.63
N SER A 29 -20.11 12.38 18.77
CA SER A 29 -20.11 12.02 17.36
C SER A 29 -18.77 12.49 16.83
N ILE A 30 -17.81 11.57 16.79
CA ILE A 30 -16.60 11.76 16.00
C ILE A 30 -17.10 11.87 14.57
N GLN A 31 -17.23 13.11 14.08
CA GLN A 31 -17.39 13.32 12.66
C GLN A 31 -16.09 12.84 12.04
N VAL A 32 -16.12 11.64 11.44
CA VAL A 32 -15.06 11.16 10.57
C VAL A 32 -14.99 12.18 9.45
N ARG A 33 -14.05 13.13 9.56
CA ARG A 33 -13.73 14.04 8.48
C ARG A 33 -13.48 13.14 7.28
N ASN A 34 -14.20 13.35 6.19
CA ASN A 34 -13.93 12.73 4.89
C ASN A 34 -12.41 12.72 4.70
N LEU A 35 -11.79 11.56 4.90
CA LEU A 35 -10.39 11.38 4.57
C LEU A 35 -10.37 11.55 3.06
N ASN A 36 -9.77 12.64 2.60
CA ASN A 36 -9.41 12.81 1.21
C ASN A 36 -8.33 11.75 0.95
N ILE A 37 -8.75 10.51 0.73
CA ILE A 37 -7.87 9.40 0.41
C ILE A 37 -7.42 9.70 -1.02
N HIS A 38 -6.32 10.43 -1.15
CA HIS A 38 -5.62 10.54 -2.42
C HIS A 38 -5.22 9.12 -2.81
N TYR A 39 -5.90 8.57 -3.81
CA TYR A 39 -5.49 7.30 -4.38
C TYR A 39 -4.14 7.53 -5.04
N VAL A 40 -3.07 7.17 -4.33
CA VAL A 40 -1.73 7.16 -4.92
C VAL A 40 -1.71 6.00 -5.88
N ASP A 41 -1.64 6.29 -7.18
CA ASP A 41 -1.44 5.25 -8.19
C ASP A 41 -0.18 4.46 -7.84
N GLN A 42 -0.30 3.13 -7.79
CA GLN A 42 0.85 2.29 -7.54
C GLN A 42 1.86 2.47 -8.68
N PRO A 43 3.16 2.70 -8.40
CA PRO A 43 4.17 2.79 -9.44
C PRO A 43 4.18 1.47 -10.22
N LYS A 44 4.40 1.55 -11.53
CA LYS A 44 4.42 0.35 -12.36
C LYS A 44 5.59 -0.54 -11.92
N PRO A 45 5.41 -1.87 -11.97
CA PRO A 45 6.50 -2.79 -11.69
C PRO A 45 7.72 -2.48 -12.56
N GLY A 46 8.85 -2.15 -11.93
CA GLY A 46 10.08 -1.80 -12.63
C GLY A 46 10.34 -0.31 -12.86
N ASP A 47 9.49 0.59 -12.37
CA ASP A 47 9.72 2.04 -12.44
C ASP A 47 10.91 2.49 -11.57
N THR A 48 11.28 1.70 -10.57
CA THR A 48 12.41 2.02 -9.69
C THR A 48 13.75 1.87 -10.42
N LYS A 49 14.61 2.90 -10.31
CA LYS A 49 15.96 2.87 -10.86
C LYS A 49 16.81 1.83 -10.14
N ASN A 50 17.21 0.78 -10.87
CA ASN A 50 18.11 -0.26 -10.39
C ASN A 50 19.41 -0.20 -11.19
N LEU A 51 20.55 -0.20 -10.50
CA LEU A 51 21.88 -0.13 -11.11
C LEU A 51 22.48 -1.51 -11.43
N ARG A 52 21.92 -2.57 -10.84
CA ARG A 52 22.46 -3.93 -10.98
C ARG A 52 21.93 -4.60 -12.24
N PHE A 53 20.62 -4.52 -12.43
CA PHE A 53 19.94 -5.11 -13.56
C PHE A 53 18.59 -4.45 -13.81
N LYS A 54 18.12 -4.54 -15.05
CA LYS A 54 16.78 -4.18 -15.50
C LYS A 54 15.99 -5.45 -15.80
N VAL A 55 14.81 -5.57 -15.21
CA VAL A 55 13.87 -6.68 -15.45
C VAL A 55 12.91 -6.28 -16.55
N HIS A 56 12.69 -7.19 -17.52
CA HIS A 56 11.69 -7.00 -18.57
C HIS A 56 10.38 -7.66 -18.14
N TYR A 57 9.44 -6.83 -17.69
CA TYR A 57 8.09 -7.26 -17.31
C TYR A 57 7.22 -7.47 -18.56
N PRO A 58 6.18 -8.31 -18.49
CA PRO A 58 5.22 -8.48 -19.58
C PRO A 58 4.47 -7.16 -19.85
N GLU A 59 4.20 -6.88 -21.13
CA GLU A 59 3.49 -5.68 -21.59
C GLU A 59 2.08 -5.57 -20.99
N ASP A 60 1.43 -6.71 -20.75
CA ASP A 60 0.11 -6.81 -20.12
C ASP A 60 0.07 -6.26 -18.68
N GLY A 61 1.24 -6.07 -18.04
CA GLY A 61 1.36 -5.70 -16.63
C GLY A 61 0.89 -6.78 -15.65
N LYS A 62 0.45 -7.94 -16.15
CA LYS A 62 -0.08 -9.04 -15.34
C LYS A 62 1.04 -9.88 -14.73
N TYR A 63 0.87 -10.21 -13.45
CA TYR A 63 1.79 -11.10 -12.74
C TYR A 63 1.91 -12.47 -13.44
N THR A 64 3.14 -12.97 -13.57
CA THR A 64 3.42 -14.25 -14.22
C THR A 64 4.49 -15.03 -13.47
N VAL A 65 4.29 -16.35 -13.31
CA VAL A 65 5.23 -17.28 -12.67
C VAL A 65 6.41 -17.66 -13.60
N LYS A 66 6.26 -17.40 -14.90
CA LYS A 66 7.31 -17.65 -15.90
C LYS A 66 8.55 -16.81 -15.59
N PRO A 67 9.77 -17.36 -15.73
CA PRO A 67 10.99 -16.60 -15.57
C PRO A 67 11.04 -15.42 -16.55
N LEU A 68 11.27 -14.22 -16.03
CA LEU A 68 11.39 -13.00 -16.80
C LEU A 68 12.83 -12.81 -17.27
N LYS A 69 12.98 -12.23 -18.47
CA LYS A 69 14.30 -11.85 -18.99
C LYS A 69 14.83 -10.67 -18.19
N MET A 70 16.13 -10.71 -17.90
CA MET A 70 16.80 -9.70 -17.11
C MET A 70 18.10 -9.27 -17.79
N THR A 71 18.30 -7.96 -17.91
CA THR A 71 19.51 -7.37 -18.49
C THR A 71 20.38 -6.83 -17.38
N LYS A 72 21.66 -7.22 -17.35
CA LYS A 72 22.61 -6.70 -16.37
C LYS A 72 23.09 -5.31 -16.80
N LEU A 73 23.11 -4.37 -15.86
CA LEU A 73 23.53 -2.99 -16.11
C LEU A 73 24.96 -2.71 -15.64
N ALA A 74 25.54 -3.61 -14.84
CA ALA A 74 26.93 -3.51 -14.37
C ALA A 74 27.23 -2.18 -13.65
N GLY A 75 26.30 -1.73 -12.78
CA GLY A 75 26.47 -0.52 -11.98
C GLY A 75 26.33 0.78 -12.77
N ARG A 76 25.82 0.72 -14.01
CA ARG A 76 25.53 1.88 -14.84
C ARG A 76 24.10 2.36 -14.64
N ASP A 77 23.91 3.67 -14.78
CA ASP A 77 22.59 4.29 -14.82
C ASP A 77 21.82 3.81 -16.05
N PRO A 78 20.58 3.28 -15.92
CA PRO A 78 19.79 2.84 -17.06
C PRO A 78 19.44 3.95 -18.05
N ASP A 79 19.35 5.20 -17.59
CA ASP A 79 18.91 6.32 -18.43
C ASP A 79 20.10 7.01 -19.12
N THR A 80 21.16 7.33 -18.37
CA THR A 80 22.33 8.06 -18.90
C THR A 80 23.47 7.16 -19.35
N GLY A 81 23.50 5.89 -18.93
CA GLY A 81 24.57 4.94 -19.22
C GLY A 81 25.89 5.21 -18.46
N ARG A 82 25.94 6.24 -17.60
CA ARG A 82 27.13 6.58 -16.81
C ARG A 82 27.40 5.52 -15.74
N LEU A 83 28.68 5.23 -15.49
CA LEU A 83 29.08 4.33 -14.41
C LEU A 83 28.85 5.02 -13.06
N ILE A 84 28.04 4.40 -12.19
CA ILE A 84 27.80 4.87 -10.82
C ILE A 84 28.54 3.98 -9.82
N VAL A 85 28.48 2.66 -10.01
CA VAL A 85 29.13 1.69 -9.11
C VAL A 85 30.09 0.80 -9.89
N GLY A 86 31.39 0.90 -9.60
CA GLY A 86 32.44 0.17 -10.33
C GLY A 86 32.54 -1.34 -10.04
N THR A 87 32.02 -1.80 -8.90
CA THR A 87 32.18 -3.20 -8.45
C THR A 87 31.21 -4.17 -9.10
N LEU A 88 30.17 -3.67 -9.78
CA LEU A 88 29.11 -4.50 -10.36
C LEU A 88 29.46 -4.83 -11.82
N GLY A 89 29.60 -6.10 -12.17
CA GLY A 89 29.88 -6.50 -13.55
C GLY A 89 29.96 -8.01 -13.75
N GLY A 90 29.84 -8.45 -15.00
CA GLY A 90 30.05 -9.86 -15.39
C GLY A 90 29.07 -10.88 -14.79
N GLY A 91 29.58 -12.09 -14.55
CA GLY A 91 28.85 -13.23 -13.98
C GLY A 91 27.91 -13.99 -14.94
N HIS A 92 27.45 -15.16 -14.51
CA HIS A 92 26.60 -16.05 -15.32
C HIS A 92 25.22 -15.42 -15.67
N LYS A 93 24.65 -15.80 -16.82
CA LYS A 93 23.31 -15.35 -17.26
C LYS A 93 22.24 -15.83 -16.26
N ARG A 94 21.27 -14.98 -15.92
CA ARG A 94 20.22 -15.26 -14.94
C ARG A 94 18.90 -14.68 -15.42
N ASN A 95 17.82 -15.39 -15.13
CA ASN A 95 16.45 -14.90 -15.32
C ASN A 95 15.90 -14.42 -13.99
N TYR A 96 15.02 -13.44 -14.02
CA TYR A 96 14.35 -12.92 -12.84
C TYR A 96 13.05 -13.67 -12.58
N ARG A 97 12.75 -13.94 -11.31
CA ARG A 97 11.45 -14.47 -10.89
C ARG A 97 10.68 -13.36 -10.21
N TRP A 98 9.52 -13.03 -10.76
CA TRP A 98 8.64 -12.00 -10.21
C TRP A 98 8.08 -12.50 -8.88
N ILE A 99 8.45 -11.82 -7.81
CA ILE A 99 7.95 -12.12 -6.47
C ILE A 99 6.75 -11.23 -6.17
N ASP A 100 5.76 -11.82 -5.52
CA ASP A 100 4.72 -11.08 -4.84
C ASP A 100 5.21 -10.70 -3.44
N TRP A 101 5.42 -9.41 -3.20
CA TRP A 101 5.89 -8.90 -1.90
C TRP A 101 4.73 -8.69 -0.94
N ASP A 102 3.52 -8.51 -1.47
CA ASP A 102 2.35 -8.24 -0.67
C ASP A 102 1.72 -9.56 -0.18
N ARG A 103 1.67 -9.68 1.14
CA ARG A 103 1.05 -10.81 1.83
C ARG A 103 -0.27 -10.42 2.49
N THR A 104 -0.80 -9.24 2.18
CA THR A 104 -2.09 -8.83 2.71
C THR A 104 -3.16 -9.83 2.30
N GLY A 105 -4.01 -10.16 3.29
CA GLY A 105 -5.17 -11.00 3.07
C GLY A 105 -6.24 -10.30 2.22
N PRO A 106 -7.31 -11.01 1.85
CA PRO A 106 -8.49 -10.42 1.26
C PRO A 106 -8.95 -9.18 2.04
N LYS A 107 -9.47 -8.19 1.32
CA LYS A 107 -10.00 -6.95 1.92
C LYS A 107 -11.20 -7.20 2.83
N ASP A 108 -11.84 -8.36 2.70
CA ASP A 108 -13.05 -8.73 3.42
C ASP A 108 -12.75 -9.34 4.81
N ASP A 109 -11.55 -9.10 5.36
CA ASP A 109 -11.05 -9.64 6.63
C ASP A 109 -11.10 -11.18 6.76
N SER A 110 -11.25 -11.87 5.64
CA SER A 110 -11.20 -13.34 5.58
C SER A 110 -9.76 -13.84 5.57
N TYR A 111 -9.55 -15.03 6.11
CA TYR A 111 -8.25 -15.68 6.07
C TYR A 111 -7.98 -16.27 4.68
N LEU A 112 -6.75 -16.12 4.20
CA LEU A 112 -6.30 -16.73 2.94
C LEU A 112 -5.52 -18.00 3.25
N GLU A 113 -6.05 -19.15 2.85
CA GLU A 113 -5.33 -20.41 2.93
C GLU A 113 -4.45 -20.60 1.69
N GLU A 114 -3.15 -20.71 1.92
CA GLU A 114 -2.17 -20.95 0.86
C GLU A 114 -1.39 -22.23 1.11
N ARG A 115 -1.13 -22.99 0.05
CA ARG A 115 -0.31 -24.18 0.10
C ARG A 115 1.02 -23.96 -0.60
N VAL A 116 2.12 -24.25 0.10
CA VAL A 116 3.45 -24.30 -0.50
C VAL A 116 3.56 -25.55 -1.36
N ILE A 117 3.88 -25.38 -2.64
CA ILE A 117 4.06 -26.48 -3.59
C ILE A 117 5.53 -26.92 -3.59
N HIS A 118 6.45 -25.97 -3.74
CA HIS A 118 7.87 -26.27 -3.92
C HIS A 118 8.76 -25.13 -3.41
N ILE A 119 9.91 -25.47 -2.84
CA ILE A 119 10.92 -24.51 -2.38
C ILE A 119 12.12 -24.55 -3.32
N GLN A 120 12.44 -23.45 -3.98
CA GLN A 120 13.49 -23.36 -5.00
C GLN A 120 14.62 -22.43 -4.56
N TYR A 121 15.82 -22.70 -5.07
CA TYR A 121 16.91 -21.75 -5.07
C TYR A 121 16.67 -20.64 -6.10
N ASP A 122 16.97 -19.39 -5.73
CA ASP A 122 16.92 -18.24 -6.64
C ASP A 122 18.28 -17.54 -6.75
N PRO A 123 18.88 -17.43 -7.94
CA PRO A 123 20.21 -16.85 -8.10
C PRO A 123 20.22 -15.31 -8.02
N ASN A 124 19.08 -14.64 -7.86
CA ASN A 124 19.00 -13.18 -7.80
C ASN A 124 18.94 -12.65 -6.37
N ARG A 125 18.92 -13.54 -5.38
CA ARG A 125 18.87 -13.23 -3.95
C ARG A 125 19.52 -14.34 -3.13
N SER A 126 19.73 -14.10 -1.84
CA SER A 126 20.28 -15.11 -0.91
C SER A 126 19.21 -16.09 -0.44
N SER A 127 17.99 -15.59 -0.16
CA SER A 127 16.89 -16.41 0.35
C SER A 127 16.34 -17.38 -0.68
N ARG A 128 15.83 -18.52 -0.19
CA ARG A 128 15.03 -19.44 -1.02
C ARG A 128 13.66 -18.82 -1.30
N ILE A 129 13.04 -19.28 -2.39
CA ILE A 129 11.67 -18.90 -2.73
C ILE A 129 10.75 -20.10 -2.65
N ALA A 130 9.52 -19.85 -2.27
CA ALA A 130 8.44 -20.82 -2.31
C ALA A 130 7.53 -20.50 -3.49
N LEU A 131 7.19 -21.53 -4.28
CA LEU A 131 6.02 -21.48 -5.15
C LEU A 131 4.80 -21.81 -4.30
N VAL A 132 3.87 -20.88 -4.24
CA VAL A 132 2.68 -20.93 -3.38
C VAL A 132 1.44 -20.90 -4.25
N ALA A 133 0.47 -21.77 -3.95
CA ALA A 133 -0.83 -21.79 -4.61
C ALA A 133 -1.94 -21.38 -3.64
N SER A 134 -2.84 -20.54 -4.16
CA SER A 134 -4.05 -20.07 -3.51
C SER A 134 -5.20 -20.31 -4.49
N GLY A 135 -5.91 -21.44 -4.34
CA GLY A 135 -6.92 -21.87 -5.30
C GLY A 135 -6.37 -22.02 -6.72
N THR A 136 -6.79 -21.16 -7.64
CA THR A 136 -6.34 -21.15 -9.04
C THR A 136 -5.09 -20.30 -9.29
N LYS A 137 -4.70 -19.44 -8.35
CA LYS A 137 -3.55 -18.52 -8.50
C LYS A 137 -2.29 -19.15 -7.95
N MET A 138 -1.19 -19.01 -8.68
CA MET A 138 0.16 -19.36 -8.20
C MET A 138 1.04 -18.11 -8.16
N ARG A 139 1.88 -18.01 -7.13
CA ARG A 139 2.84 -16.92 -6.94
C ARG A 139 4.12 -17.37 -6.26
N TYR A 140 5.21 -16.65 -6.49
CA TYR A 140 6.44 -16.82 -5.73
C TYR A 140 6.45 -15.93 -4.51
N ASN A 141 6.70 -16.54 -3.35
CA ASN A 141 6.87 -15.88 -2.06
C ASN A 141 8.26 -16.19 -1.49
N PHE A 142 8.71 -15.38 -0.52
CA PHE A 142 9.86 -15.71 0.31
C PHE A 142 9.50 -16.70 1.41
N ILE A 143 10.45 -17.54 1.78
CA ILE A 143 10.44 -18.33 3.02
C ILE A 143 11.44 -17.72 3.99
#